data_AF-A0A6A7LU48-F1
#
_entry.id   AF-A0A6A7LU48-F1
#
_cell.length_a   1.000
_cell.length_b   1.000
_cell.length_c   1.000
_cell.angle_alpha   90.00
_cell.angle_beta   90.00
_cell.angle_gamma   90.00
#
_symmetry.space_group_name_H-M   'P 1'
#
loop_
_entity.id
_entity.type
_entity.pdbx_description
1 polymer ?
#
loop_
_entity_poly.entity_id
_entity_poly.type
_entity_poly.pdbx_seq_one_letter_code
_entity_poly.pdbx_strand_id
1 'polypeptide(L)'
;MERTTDSGPVQVKRTRAAGLRDGLGPVVAQNDLVPALHGDVGLQRAHLHAGRCGLVGLAHSSLAPSRAPGALGADMDLGLTCRVRRPHIVCTTNCGGFDAMPEAWSPEWSNAVFSLEERDRRWKTVRDLMASHGIDVIVCLAGTHSHDRGAADPRYLTQLGENSDETTVAFGIDGEITAWHSRGGVWPSSNWFDDIRATPRGTGGKAIVAWVQDHPRYATGTIGIAAMTSDFYSHVRADEGEVNWQSVEIIKAGLPNATIVSATPVLGRARYHKSEEEIEFLRKGTRIAETTMQAVIDYARAGVAEREVFARMLYANGAAGGSFQPMFGWISGPFGNTYHRLEQPSFRTFQRGDALHIEIEGRWGGYIAQIDQCFSIGPAAQDYKDGIKLAWEAFDRVLEKMKPGVTVGELLEAGNVNGMNGRGGASLTMHGRGTGDDGPGTFLAKTPELLDGTIEENCVMIVKPSVRIQGSESYYGWGDSVVVRNHGAERLGTRPKQLYELV
;
A
#
# COMPACT_ATOMS: atom_id res chain seq x y z
N MET A 1 50.46 52.30 -14.59
CA MET A 1 51.10 51.57 -15.68
C MET A 1 50.23 50.37 -16.01
N GLU A 2 49.56 50.46 -17.16
CA GLU A 2 48.63 49.49 -17.75
C GLU A 2 49.34 48.26 -18.36
N ARG A 3 48.55 47.19 -18.58
CA ARG A 3 48.43 46.37 -19.83
C ARG A 3 47.41 45.24 -19.52
N THR A 4 46.21 45.08 -20.11
CA THR A 4 45.75 44.87 -21.51
C THR A 4 46.51 43.75 -22.24
N THR A 5 45.97 42.81 -23.02
CA THR A 5 44.66 42.28 -23.48
C THR A 5 45.00 41.08 -24.40
N ASP A 6 43.99 40.29 -24.79
CA ASP A 6 43.81 39.73 -26.15
C ASP A 6 44.18 38.26 -26.50
N SER A 7 43.71 37.83 -27.67
CA SER A 7 42.88 36.64 -27.93
C SER A 7 43.33 35.76 -29.13
N GLY A 8 42.92 34.46 -29.11
CA GLY A 8 42.72 33.53 -30.26
C GLY A 8 43.93 33.05 -31.11
N PRO A 9 43.77 32.18 -32.14
CA PRO A 9 42.85 31.03 -32.34
C PRO A 9 43.59 29.75 -32.90
N VAL A 10 42.96 28.55 -32.92
CA VAL A 10 43.45 27.40 -33.73
C VAL A 10 42.32 26.69 -34.50
N GLN A 11 42.66 26.30 -35.73
CA GLN A 11 41.83 26.08 -36.90
C GLN A 11 41.00 24.80 -37.00
N VAL A 12 39.87 24.94 -37.71
CA VAL A 12 39.00 23.91 -38.29
C VAL A 12 39.57 23.44 -39.64
N LYS A 13 39.75 22.12 -39.84
CA LYS A 13 39.94 21.52 -41.17
C LYS A 13 38.60 21.04 -41.73
N ARG A 14 38.22 21.59 -42.89
CA ARG A 14 37.14 21.12 -43.76
C ARG A 14 37.70 20.18 -44.82
N THR A 15 37.01 19.08 -45.09
CA THR A 15 37.05 18.37 -46.38
C THR A 15 35.61 18.01 -46.78
N ARG A 16 35.15 18.60 -47.90
CA ARG A 16 34.02 18.19 -48.74
C ARG A 16 34.53 17.16 -49.76
N ALA A 17 33.76 16.35 -50.50
CA ALA A 17 32.41 15.80 -50.47
C ALA A 17 32.27 14.95 -51.76
N ALA A 18 31.57 13.81 -51.70
CA ALA A 18 30.83 13.14 -52.79
C ALA A 18 30.24 11.87 -52.17
N GLY A 19 28.96 11.51 -52.20
CA GLY A 19 27.80 11.95 -52.95
C GLY A 19 27.05 10.67 -53.33
N LEU A 20 25.90 10.38 -52.72
CA LEU A 20 24.84 9.50 -53.25
C LEU A 20 23.57 9.67 -52.40
N ARG A 21 22.45 9.76 -53.10
CA ARG A 21 21.14 10.19 -52.63
C ARG A 21 20.22 9.01 -52.28
N ASP A 22 19.23 9.35 -51.46
CA ASP A 22 17.87 8.82 -51.33
C ASP A 22 17.62 7.52 -50.53
N GLY A 23 16.70 7.64 -49.55
CA GLY A 23 15.91 6.52 -49.02
C GLY A 23 15.81 6.43 -47.50
N LEU A 24 15.03 7.32 -46.85
CA LEU A 24 14.56 7.11 -45.48
C LEU A 24 13.40 6.08 -45.48
N GLY A 25 13.56 5.00 -44.72
CA GLY A 25 12.51 4.05 -44.35
C GLY A 25 12.71 3.60 -42.89
N PRO A 26 11.63 3.30 -42.13
CA PRO A 26 11.70 3.09 -40.69
C PRO A 26 12.25 1.70 -40.33
N VAL A 27 13.08 1.65 -39.28
CA VAL A 27 13.64 0.43 -38.71
C VAL A 27 12.61 -0.20 -37.75
N VAL A 28 12.10 -1.37 -38.13
CA VAL A 28 11.33 -2.28 -37.27
C VAL A 28 12.31 -3.24 -36.59
N ALA A 29 12.24 -3.36 -35.27
CA ALA A 29 12.97 -4.33 -34.48
C ALA A 29 12.35 -5.73 -34.65
N GLN A 30 13.15 -6.69 -35.08
CA GLN A 30 12.80 -8.11 -35.15
C GLN A 30 12.85 -8.74 -33.76
N ASN A 31 11.70 -9.25 -33.30
CA ASN A 31 11.60 -10.32 -32.32
C ASN A 31 10.96 -11.51 -33.06
N ASP A 32 11.69 -12.60 -33.22
CA ASP A 32 11.11 -13.90 -33.58
C ASP A 32 11.83 -14.99 -32.79
N LEU A 33 11.05 -15.79 -32.05
CA LEU A 33 10.99 -17.26 -32.20
C LEU A 33 10.08 -17.85 -31.10
N VAL A 34 8.84 -18.16 -31.46
CA VAL A 34 7.98 -19.17 -30.81
C VAL A 34 7.44 -20.07 -31.93
N PRO A 35 7.50 -21.41 -31.84
CA PRO A 35 6.98 -22.27 -32.90
C PRO A 35 5.45 -22.40 -32.82
N ALA A 36 4.81 -22.28 -33.98
CA ALA A 36 3.40 -22.53 -34.21
C ALA A 36 3.05 -24.02 -34.16
N LEU A 37 1.91 -24.34 -33.54
CA LEU A 37 1.15 -25.58 -33.78
C LEU A 37 -0.24 -25.18 -34.29
N HIS A 38 -0.47 -25.39 -35.58
CA HIS A 38 -1.79 -25.34 -36.21
C HIS A 38 -2.48 -26.71 -36.08
N GLY A 39 -3.74 -26.69 -35.67
CA GLY A 39 -4.66 -27.82 -35.74
C GLY A 39 -6.11 -27.31 -35.80
N ASP A 40 -6.77 -27.59 -36.93
CA ASP A 40 -8.15 -27.25 -37.28
C ASP A 40 -9.20 -27.64 -36.23
N VAL A 41 -10.16 -26.74 -35.97
CA VAL A 41 -11.52 -27.14 -35.57
C VAL A 41 -12.55 -26.19 -36.23
N GLY A 42 -13.42 -26.80 -37.03
CA GLY A 42 -14.38 -26.14 -37.92
C GLY A 42 -15.58 -25.47 -37.24
N LEU A 43 -16.12 -24.48 -37.96
CA LEU A 43 -17.42 -23.87 -37.72
C LEU A 43 -18.55 -24.87 -37.99
N GLN A 44 -19.43 -25.09 -37.01
CA GLN A 44 -20.79 -25.56 -37.26
C GLN A 44 -21.81 -24.52 -36.81
N ARG A 45 -22.63 -24.09 -37.78
CA ARG A 45 -23.89 -23.36 -37.60
C ARG A 45 -24.99 -24.34 -37.19
N ALA A 46 -25.83 -23.97 -36.22
CA ALA A 46 -27.18 -24.53 -36.11
C ALA A 46 -28.16 -23.62 -35.33
N HIS A 47 -29.08 -23.05 -36.11
CA HIS A 47 -30.52 -22.95 -35.84
C HIS A 47 -31.08 -22.07 -34.70
N LEU A 48 -31.53 -20.87 -35.10
CA LEU A 48 -32.58 -20.08 -34.44
C LEU A 48 -33.96 -20.57 -34.90
N HIS A 49 -34.79 -21.03 -33.96
CA HIS A 49 -36.24 -21.19 -34.16
C HIS A 49 -36.97 -20.17 -33.29
N ALA A 50 -37.78 -19.33 -33.94
CA ALA A 50 -38.70 -18.39 -33.33
C ALA A 50 -39.93 -19.14 -32.77
N GLY A 51 -40.36 -18.76 -31.56
CA GLY A 51 -41.62 -19.15 -30.94
C GLY A 51 -42.05 -18.09 -29.92
N ARG A 52 -43.22 -17.50 -30.12
CA ARG A 52 -43.77 -16.31 -29.47
C ARG A 52 -44.37 -16.56 -28.07
N CYS A 53 -44.50 -15.43 -27.35
CA CYS A 53 -45.55 -15.05 -26.38
C CYS A 53 -45.46 -15.56 -24.93
N GLY A 54 -45.50 -14.60 -23.99
CA GLY A 54 -45.93 -14.84 -22.61
C GLY A 54 -45.37 -13.88 -21.56
N LEU A 55 -45.80 -12.62 -21.58
CA LEU A 55 -45.62 -11.64 -20.49
C LEU A 55 -46.62 -11.96 -19.37
N VAL A 56 -46.20 -12.44 -18.19
CA VAL A 56 -46.98 -12.34 -16.94
C VAL A 56 -46.02 -12.31 -15.73
N GLY A 57 -46.29 -11.37 -14.82
CA GLY A 57 -45.44 -10.98 -13.70
C GLY A 57 -45.30 -11.99 -12.55
N LEU A 58 -44.25 -11.75 -11.76
CA LEU A 58 -43.92 -12.45 -10.53
C LEU A 58 -44.92 -12.08 -9.43
N ALA A 59 -45.84 -13.01 -9.13
CA ALA A 59 -46.66 -12.99 -7.94
C ALA A 59 -45.93 -13.66 -6.78
N HIS A 60 -45.84 -12.96 -5.64
CA HIS A 60 -45.54 -13.53 -4.34
C HIS A 60 -46.66 -14.51 -3.94
N SER A 61 -46.31 -15.72 -3.52
CA SER A 61 -47.23 -16.64 -2.84
C SER A 61 -46.77 -16.90 -1.42
N SER A 62 -47.63 -16.44 -0.51
CA SER A 62 -47.70 -16.74 0.92
C SER A 62 -48.16 -18.18 1.16
N LEU A 63 -47.54 -18.88 2.10
CA LEU A 63 -48.12 -20.08 2.73
C LEU A 63 -48.26 -19.83 4.24
N ALA A 64 -49.49 -20.01 4.75
CA ALA A 64 -49.84 -19.95 6.16
C ALA A 64 -49.81 -21.36 6.79
N PRO A 65 -49.65 -21.49 8.13
CA PRO A 65 -49.48 -22.79 8.81
C PRO A 65 -50.76 -23.32 9.48
N SER A 66 -50.86 -24.64 9.64
CA SER A 66 -51.84 -25.35 10.47
C SER A 66 -51.26 -25.70 11.85
N ARG A 67 -52.10 -25.68 12.90
CA ARG A 67 -51.78 -25.94 14.32
C ARG A 67 -52.29 -27.32 14.79
N ALA A 68 -51.55 -28.00 15.67
CA ALA A 68 -52.02 -28.78 16.84
C ALA A 68 -50.82 -29.18 17.77
N PRO A 69 -51.01 -29.58 19.06
CA PRO A 69 -50.31 -28.94 20.20
C PRO A 69 -49.52 -29.86 21.18
N GLY A 70 -48.76 -29.23 22.09
CA GLY A 70 -48.24 -29.77 23.37
C GLY A 70 -46.71 -29.83 23.44
N ALA A 71 -45.97 -29.39 24.46
CA ALA A 71 -46.29 -28.97 25.83
C ALA A 71 -45.08 -28.22 26.44
N LEU A 72 -45.34 -27.34 27.44
CA LEU A 72 -44.48 -26.90 28.58
C LEU A 72 -43.11 -26.24 28.25
N GLY A 73 -42.73 -25.04 28.70
CA GLY A 73 -43.28 -24.02 29.60
C GLY A 73 -42.21 -22.92 29.83
N ALA A 74 -42.66 -21.73 30.25
CA ALA A 74 -41.93 -20.51 30.70
C ALA A 74 -41.15 -19.72 29.62
N ASP A 75 -41.69 -18.69 28.97
CA ASP A 75 -42.08 -17.31 29.39
C ASP A 75 -40.96 -16.43 29.98
N MET A 76 -40.60 -15.37 29.25
CA MET A 76 -40.88 -13.97 29.64
C MET A 76 -40.82 -13.01 28.44
N ASP A 77 -42.02 -12.72 27.92
CA ASP A 77 -42.64 -11.41 27.59
C ASP A 77 -41.81 -10.23 27.05
N LEU A 78 -42.19 -9.77 25.84
CA LEU A 78 -42.23 -8.35 25.46
C LEU A 78 -43.33 -8.13 24.41
N GLY A 79 -44.51 -7.71 24.86
CA GLY A 79 -45.59 -7.24 24.00
C GLY A 79 -45.38 -5.84 23.42
N LEU A 80 -45.85 -5.61 22.19
CA LEU A 80 -46.74 -4.49 21.80
C LEU A 80 -47.03 -4.52 20.29
N THR A 81 -48.32 -4.64 19.98
CA THR A 81 -48.93 -4.60 18.63
C THR A 81 -49.05 -3.17 18.10
N CYS A 82 -48.87 -2.96 16.79
CA CYS A 82 -49.37 -1.75 16.11
C CYS A 82 -50.02 -2.07 14.75
N ARG A 83 -51.27 -1.61 14.57
CA ARG A 83 -52.10 -1.73 13.36
C ARG A 83 -51.76 -0.63 12.35
N VAL A 84 -51.66 -1.00 11.08
CA VAL A 84 -51.41 -0.08 9.96
C VAL A 84 -52.70 0.60 9.49
N ARG A 85 -52.69 1.93 9.37
CA ARG A 85 -53.49 2.71 8.41
C ARG A 85 -52.61 3.81 7.81
N ARG A 86 -52.49 3.83 6.48
CA ARG A 86 -51.86 4.92 5.71
C ARG A 86 -52.75 6.18 5.73
N PRO A 87 -52.15 7.37 5.57
CA PRO A 87 -52.27 8.00 4.25
C PRO A 87 -50.96 8.61 3.74
N HIS A 88 -50.97 8.91 2.44
CA HIS A 88 -49.93 9.45 1.58
C HIS A 88 -48.97 10.47 2.21
N ILE A 89 -47.66 10.25 2.04
CA ILE A 89 -46.62 11.28 2.14
C ILE A 89 -45.95 11.41 0.78
N VAL A 90 -46.05 12.62 0.22
CA VAL A 90 -45.28 13.09 -0.93
C VAL A 90 -43.80 13.09 -0.52
N CYS A 91 -42.98 12.30 -1.19
CA CYS A 91 -41.53 12.34 -1.01
C CYS A 91 -40.99 13.62 -1.67
N THR A 92 -40.94 14.70 -0.89
CA THR A 92 -39.99 15.78 -1.14
C THR A 92 -38.70 15.34 -0.46
N THR A 93 -37.72 14.89 -1.24
CA THR A 93 -36.39 14.53 -0.76
C THR A 93 -35.68 15.78 -0.26
N ASN A 94 -35.94 16.13 0.99
CA ASN A 94 -35.01 16.85 1.83
C ASN A 94 -34.40 15.79 2.75
N CYS A 95 -33.12 15.47 2.56
CA CYS A 95 -32.35 14.57 3.42
C CYS A 95 -32.02 15.26 4.76
N GLY A 96 -33.01 15.91 5.37
CA GLY A 96 -32.94 16.49 6.71
C GLY A 96 -33.26 15.41 7.73
N GLY A 97 -32.22 14.83 8.33
CA GLY A 97 -32.35 13.76 9.32
C GLY A 97 -31.03 13.23 9.89
N PHE A 98 -29.89 13.87 9.56
CA PHE A 98 -28.60 13.63 10.22
C PHE A 98 -28.25 14.78 11.18
N ASP A 99 -29.27 15.42 11.77
CA ASP A 99 -29.01 16.42 12.81
C ASP A 99 -28.61 15.71 14.11
N ALA A 100 -27.35 15.90 14.47
CA ALA A 100 -26.74 15.75 15.79
C ALA A 100 -26.84 14.36 16.45
N MET A 101 -26.08 13.38 15.95
CA MET A 101 -25.42 12.45 16.87
C MET A 101 -24.21 13.20 17.46
N PRO A 102 -24.12 13.40 18.79
CA PRO A 102 -22.87 13.90 19.37
C PRO A 102 -21.80 12.83 19.17
N GLU A 103 -20.89 13.06 18.22
CA GLU A 103 -19.67 12.28 18.02
C GLU A 103 -18.72 12.54 19.19
N ALA A 104 -18.97 11.91 20.33
CA ALA A 104 -18.00 11.94 21.42
C ALA A 104 -16.84 11.01 21.07
N TRP A 105 -15.72 11.56 20.62
CA TRP A 105 -14.45 10.84 20.65
C TRP A 105 -14.17 10.36 22.08
N SER A 106 -13.88 9.07 22.25
CA SER A 106 -13.45 8.48 23.52
C SER A 106 -12.15 7.71 23.30
N PRO A 107 -11.12 7.87 24.16
CA PRO A 107 -9.91 7.07 24.10
C PRO A 107 -10.18 5.55 24.16
N GLU A 108 -11.28 5.15 24.80
CA GLU A 108 -11.67 3.74 24.91
C GLU A 108 -12.20 3.17 23.58
N TRP A 109 -12.72 4.03 22.71
CA TRP A 109 -13.40 3.63 21.47
C TRP A 109 -12.55 3.96 20.24
N SER A 110 -11.45 4.69 20.42
CA SER A 110 -10.57 5.12 19.36
C SER A 110 -9.58 4.03 18.94
N ASN A 111 -9.30 3.97 17.64
CA ASN A 111 -8.09 3.31 17.14
C ASN A 111 -6.84 3.96 17.75
N ALA A 112 -5.66 3.41 17.50
CA ALA A 112 -4.42 4.02 17.98
C ALA A 112 -4.27 5.48 17.46
N VAL A 113 -4.38 6.45 18.37
CA VAL A 113 -4.24 7.88 18.09
C VAL A 113 -2.86 8.34 18.58
N PHE A 114 -2.24 9.25 17.84
CA PHE A 114 -0.99 9.91 18.25
C PHE A 114 -1.29 11.05 19.21
N SER A 115 -0.27 11.54 19.90
CA SER A 115 -0.42 12.75 20.72
C SER A 115 -0.77 13.98 19.87
N LEU A 116 -1.34 15.01 20.52
CA LEU A 116 -1.53 16.32 19.88
C LEU A 116 -0.18 17.01 19.59
N GLU A 117 0.88 16.68 20.34
CA GLU A 117 2.23 17.18 20.05
C GLU A 117 2.75 16.62 18.73
N GLU A 118 2.49 15.33 18.46
CA GLU A 118 2.83 14.70 17.18
C GLU A 118 2.00 15.28 16.03
N ARG A 119 0.70 15.55 16.24
CA ARG A 119 -0.12 16.30 15.26
C ARG A 119 0.54 17.63 14.92
N ASP A 120 0.83 18.43 15.94
CA ASP A 120 1.33 19.79 15.77
C ASP A 120 2.69 19.79 15.06
N ARG A 121 3.56 18.83 15.39
CA ARG A 121 4.84 18.61 14.69
C ARG A 121 4.62 18.32 13.20
N ARG A 122 3.72 17.40 12.85
CA ARG A 122 3.44 17.05 11.46
C ARG A 122 2.87 18.23 10.69
N TRP A 123 1.84 18.88 11.23
CA TRP A 123 1.21 20.01 10.58
C TRP A 123 2.17 21.17 10.38
N LYS A 124 3.03 21.46 11.37
CA LYS A 124 4.11 22.44 11.20
C LYS A 124 5.05 22.04 10.07
N THR A 125 5.53 20.80 10.07
CA THR A 125 6.46 20.30 9.02
C THR A 125 5.85 20.40 7.63
N VAL A 126 4.59 19.97 7.47
CA VAL A 126 3.88 20.04 6.19
C VAL A 126 3.67 21.48 5.77
N ARG A 127 3.26 22.38 6.67
CA ARG A 127 3.05 23.81 6.36
C ARG A 127 4.35 24.53 5.99
N ASP A 128 5.46 24.23 6.66
CA ASP A 128 6.78 24.76 6.31
C ASP A 128 7.18 24.34 4.88
N LEU A 129 6.93 23.07 4.52
CA LEU A 129 7.17 22.55 3.17
C LEU A 129 6.18 23.12 2.14
N MET A 130 4.91 23.32 2.50
CA MET A 130 3.93 24.01 1.65
C MET A 130 4.41 25.43 1.33
N ALA A 131 4.83 26.19 2.34
CA ALA A 131 5.34 27.54 2.19
C ALA A 131 6.58 27.59 1.28
N SER A 132 7.51 26.64 1.41
CA SER A 132 8.70 26.58 0.55
C SER A 132 8.40 26.22 -0.91
N HIS A 133 7.25 25.59 -1.17
CA HIS A 133 6.79 25.21 -2.51
C HIS A 133 5.70 26.14 -3.07
N GLY A 134 5.29 27.16 -2.31
CA GLY A 134 4.22 28.07 -2.70
C GLY A 134 2.85 27.39 -2.88
N ILE A 135 2.54 26.41 -2.04
CA ILE A 135 1.24 25.71 -2.02
C ILE A 135 0.36 26.29 -0.91
N ASP A 136 -0.84 26.73 -1.25
CA ASP A 136 -1.78 27.34 -0.29
C ASP A 136 -2.68 26.30 0.37
N VAL A 137 -3.05 25.25 -0.38
CA VAL A 137 -3.89 24.13 0.09
C VAL A 137 -3.36 22.81 -0.46
N ILE A 138 -3.25 21.81 0.41
CA ILE A 138 -3.05 20.41 0.02
C ILE A 138 -4.41 19.71 -0.04
N VAL A 139 -4.65 18.97 -1.11
CA VAL A 139 -5.82 18.13 -1.31
C VAL A 139 -5.40 16.67 -1.35
N CYS A 140 -5.94 15.85 -0.45
CA CYS A 140 -5.86 14.40 -0.54
C CYS A 140 -7.20 13.87 -1.05
N LEU A 141 -7.20 13.19 -2.19
CA LEU A 141 -8.40 12.54 -2.73
C LEU A 141 -8.49 11.10 -2.22
N ALA A 142 -9.70 10.57 -2.13
CA ALA A 142 -9.90 9.20 -1.70
C ALA A 142 -9.25 8.19 -2.64
N GLY A 143 -8.49 7.25 -2.07
CA GLY A 143 -7.88 6.13 -2.79
C GLY A 143 -7.51 4.99 -1.85
N THR A 144 -8.15 3.83 -1.99
CA THR A 144 -7.90 2.63 -1.15
C THR A 144 -7.07 1.58 -1.91
N HIS A 145 -6.07 2.02 -2.69
CA HIS A 145 -5.19 1.18 -3.52
C HIS A 145 -4.63 -0.03 -2.75
N SER A 146 -4.08 -1.01 -3.48
CA SER A 146 -3.52 -2.28 -2.99
C SER A 146 -3.14 -2.28 -1.50
N HIS A 147 -3.92 -3.00 -0.69
CA HIS A 147 -3.74 -3.11 0.77
C HIS A 147 -3.90 -1.77 1.52
N ASP A 148 -4.81 -0.89 1.10
CA ASP A 148 -5.12 0.40 1.74
C ASP A 148 -3.90 1.36 1.85
N ARG A 149 -2.96 1.27 0.90
CA ARG A 149 -1.74 2.09 0.90
C ARG A 149 -1.95 3.49 0.34
N GLY A 150 -2.95 3.67 -0.52
CA GLY A 150 -3.30 4.98 -1.09
C GLY A 150 -3.86 5.98 -0.07
N ALA A 151 -4.23 5.53 1.14
CA ALA A 151 -4.73 6.37 2.22
C ALA A 151 -3.60 6.99 3.07
N ALA A 152 -2.33 6.80 2.70
CA ALA A 152 -1.19 7.18 3.52
C ALA A 152 -1.08 8.69 3.76
N ASP A 153 -1.33 9.49 2.73
CA ASP A 153 -1.32 10.95 2.76
C ASP A 153 -2.46 11.54 3.61
N PRO A 154 -3.75 11.23 3.35
CA PRO A 154 -4.83 11.73 4.18
C PRO A 154 -4.67 11.27 5.63
N ARG A 155 -4.22 10.03 5.87
CA ARG A 155 -3.97 9.52 7.23
C ARG A 155 -2.86 10.27 7.95
N TYR A 156 -1.80 10.65 7.26
CA TYR A 156 -0.72 11.39 7.89
C TYR A 156 -1.16 12.77 8.39
N LEU A 157 -2.08 13.41 7.67
CA LEU A 157 -2.64 14.72 8.04
C LEU A 157 -3.75 14.65 9.08
N THR A 158 -4.48 13.53 9.17
CA THR A 158 -5.75 13.49 9.90
C THR A 158 -5.90 12.33 10.89
N GLN A 159 -5.09 11.27 10.78
CA GLN A 159 -5.31 9.94 11.35
C GLN A 159 -6.60 9.22 10.89
N LEU A 160 -7.33 9.80 9.95
CA LEU A 160 -8.50 9.16 9.37
C LEU A 160 -8.06 8.12 8.32
N GLY A 161 -8.73 6.97 8.30
CA GLY A 161 -8.42 5.83 7.41
C GLY A 161 -8.57 4.48 8.11
N GLU A 162 -8.04 3.41 7.50
CA GLU A 162 -7.86 2.03 8.02
C GLU A 162 -9.14 1.21 8.24
N ASN A 163 -10.20 1.86 8.71
CA ASN A 163 -11.59 1.37 8.85
C ASN A 163 -12.61 2.34 8.24
N SER A 164 -12.12 3.42 7.64
CA SER A 164 -12.96 4.50 7.12
C SER A 164 -13.21 4.29 5.63
N ASP A 165 -14.46 4.47 5.24
CA ASP A 165 -14.84 4.66 3.84
C ASP A 165 -14.06 5.87 3.26
N GLU A 166 -14.08 6.03 1.95
CA GLU A 166 -13.33 7.05 1.19
C GLU A 166 -13.07 8.37 1.96
N THR A 167 -11.80 8.72 2.16
CA THR A 167 -11.37 9.92 2.88
C THR A 167 -10.83 10.96 1.92
N THR A 168 -11.46 12.12 1.87
CA THR A 168 -10.94 13.31 1.15
C THR A 168 -10.55 14.36 2.17
N VAL A 169 -9.45 15.10 1.95
CA VAL A 169 -8.95 16.12 2.87
C VAL A 169 -8.61 17.39 2.11
N ALA A 170 -8.97 18.54 2.66
CA ALA A 170 -8.42 19.84 2.33
C ALA A 170 -7.61 20.34 3.54
N PHE A 171 -6.32 20.62 3.34
CA PHE A 171 -5.40 21.05 4.38
C PHE A 171 -4.79 22.40 4.00
N GLY A 172 -5.24 23.45 4.67
CA GLY A 172 -4.83 24.83 4.44
C GLY A 172 -3.54 25.22 5.16
N ILE A 173 -2.86 26.21 4.57
CA ILE A 173 -1.57 26.71 5.06
C ILE A 173 -1.63 27.37 6.44
N ASP A 174 -2.80 27.81 6.93
CA ASP A 174 -2.93 28.64 8.14
C ASP A 174 -3.94 28.13 9.18
N GLY A 175 -4.10 26.82 9.32
CA GLY A 175 -4.89 26.22 10.40
C GLY A 175 -6.12 25.48 9.92
N GLU A 176 -6.63 25.83 8.75
CA GLU A 176 -7.82 25.22 8.16
C GLU A 176 -7.53 23.76 7.79
N ILE A 177 -8.40 22.86 8.23
CA ILE A 177 -8.40 21.47 7.81
C ILE A 177 -9.84 20.98 7.79
N THR A 178 -10.24 20.37 6.69
CA THR A 178 -11.56 19.75 6.54
C THR A 178 -11.37 18.37 5.95
N ALA A 179 -12.05 17.39 6.51
CA ALA A 179 -12.10 16.05 5.94
C ALA A 179 -13.53 15.68 5.55
N TRP A 180 -13.67 14.84 4.52
CA TRP A 180 -14.93 14.24 4.12
C TRP A 180 -14.84 12.72 4.17
N HIS A 181 -15.86 12.12 4.76
CA HIS A 181 -16.07 10.67 4.75
C HIS A 181 -17.35 10.31 4.04
N SER A 182 -17.32 9.22 3.29
CA SER A 182 -18.45 8.87 2.44
C SER A 182 -19.69 8.31 3.19
N ARG A 183 -19.57 8.09 4.51
CA ARG A 183 -20.67 7.66 5.40
C ARG A 183 -21.08 8.70 6.44
N GLY A 184 -20.36 9.82 6.54
CA GLY A 184 -20.56 10.85 7.57
C GLY A 184 -20.32 10.37 9.01
N GLY A 185 -20.06 11.31 9.92
CA GLY A 185 -20.50 11.27 11.32
C GLY A 185 -20.26 10.04 12.20
N VAL A 186 -19.36 9.10 11.91
CA VAL A 186 -18.97 8.07 12.89
C VAL A 186 -17.62 7.45 12.55
N TRP A 187 -16.56 7.85 13.25
CA TRP A 187 -15.55 6.99 13.90
C TRP A 187 -14.71 7.89 14.83
N PRO A 188 -14.53 7.57 16.12
CA PRO A 188 -13.57 8.28 16.97
C PRO A 188 -12.13 7.89 16.59
N SER A 189 -11.76 7.96 15.31
CA SER A 189 -10.44 7.56 14.82
C SER A 189 -9.40 8.68 14.96
N SER A 190 -9.84 9.92 15.16
CA SER A 190 -8.97 11.07 15.38
C SER A 190 -9.59 12.08 16.33
N ASN A 191 -8.74 12.72 17.13
CA ASN A 191 -9.08 13.87 17.98
C ASN A 191 -8.34 15.14 17.54
N TRP A 192 -7.84 15.17 16.30
CA TRP A 192 -6.96 16.23 15.83
C TRP A 192 -7.69 17.50 15.40
N PHE A 193 -8.94 17.39 14.97
CA PHE A 193 -9.78 18.49 14.47
C PHE A 193 -11.25 18.05 14.42
N ASP A 194 -12.16 19.03 14.31
CA ASP A 194 -13.61 18.79 14.41
C ASP A 194 -14.36 18.92 13.07
N ASP A 195 -13.76 19.52 12.04
CA ASP A 195 -14.43 19.74 10.74
C ASP A 195 -14.38 18.48 9.84
N ILE A 196 -15.19 17.50 10.22
CA ILE A 196 -15.38 16.24 9.49
C ILE A 196 -16.79 16.21 8.92
N ARG A 197 -16.90 16.10 7.59
CA ARG A 197 -18.17 16.22 6.86
C ARG A 197 -18.56 14.91 6.18
N ALA A 198 -19.85 14.71 5.97
CA ALA A 198 -20.35 13.64 5.12
C ALA A 198 -20.25 14.01 3.64
N THR A 199 -19.97 13.04 2.78
CA THR A 199 -20.04 13.19 1.32
C THR A 199 -20.55 11.89 0.70
N PRO A 200 -21.14 11.86 -0.51
CA PRO A 200 -21.32 10.60 -1.22
C PRO A 200 -19.97 9.95 -1.59
N ARG A 201 -19.98 8.63 -1.85
CA ARG A 201 -18.80 7.96 -2.44
C ARG A 201 -18.49 8.54 -3.83
N GLY A 202 -17.21 8.67 -4.15
CA GLY A 202 -16.69 9.12 -5.44
C GLY A 202 -16.84 10.61 -5.69
N THR A 203 -17.14 11.44 -4.68
CA THR A 203 -17.38 12.88 -4.87
C THR A 203 -16.31 13.80 -4.30
N GLY A 204 -15.11 13.28 -4.02
CA GLY A 204 -13.98 14.06 -3.49
C GLY A 204 -13.68 15.33 -4.28
N GLY A 205 -13.53 15.24 -5.61
CA GLY A 205 -13.29 16.42 -6.45
C GLY A 205 -14.39 17.50 -6.36
N LYS A 206 -15.67 17.09 -6.30
CA LYS A 206 -16.80 18.02 -6.14
C LYS A 206 -16.81 18.67 -4.75
N ALA A 207 -16.48 17.90 -3.71
CA ALA A 207 -16.40 18.39 -2.35
C ALA A 207 -15.32 19.47 -2.21
N ILE A 208 -14.15 19.27 -2.84
CA ILE A 208 -13.07 20.25 -2.87
C ILE A 208 -13.48 21.54 -3.60
N VAL A 209 -14.12 21.43 -4.76
CA VAL A 209 -14.60 22.63 -5.49
C VAL A 209 -15.57 23.44 -4.64
N ALA A 210 -16.55 22.79 -4.00
CA ALA A 210 -17.49 23.47 -3.11
C ALA A 210 -16.78 24.10 -1.91
N TRP A 211 -15.83 23.38 -1.30
CA TRP A 211 -15.06 23.91 -0.17
C TRP A 211 -14.25 25.15 -0.53
N VAL A 212 -13.61 25.19 -1.70
CA VAL A 212 -12.86 26.38 -2.14
C VAL A 212 -13.80 27.56 -2.43
N GLN A 213 -15.04 27.31 -2.86
CA GLN A 213 -16.05 28.37 -3.00
C GLN A 213 -16.42 28.99 -1.65
N ASP A 214 -16.47 28.18 -0.59
CA ASP A 214 -16.68 28.64 0.79
C ASP A 214 -15.42 29.31 1.40
N HIS A 215 -14.24 29.08 0.80
CA HIS A 215 -12.95 29.63 1.22
C HIS A 215 -12.30 30.42 0.07
N PRO A 216 -12.88 31.57 -0.33
CA PRO A 216 -12.55 32.25 -1.59
C PRO A 216 -11.09 32.72 -1.72
N ARG A 217 -10.37 32.83 -0.60
CA ARG A 217 -8.91 33.02 -0.54
C ARG A 217 -8.12 32.01 -1.37
N TYR A 218 -8.61 30.78 -1.52
CA TYR A 218 -7.94 29.72 -2.27
C TYR A 218 -8.37 29.66 -3.74
N ALA A 219 -9.39 30.43 -4.15
CA ALA A 219 -9.94 30.37 -5.49
C ALA A 219 -8.95 30.80 -6.58
N THR A 220 -7.94 31.60 -6.22
CA THR A 220 -6.84 32.03 -7.10
C THR A 220 -5.47 31.54 -6.62
N GLY A 221 -5.43 30.67 -5.62
CA GLY A 221 -4.20 30.17 -5.01
C GLY A 221 -3.63 28.95 -5.73
N THR A 222 -2.57 28.40 -5.16
CA THR A 222 -1.96 27.13 -5.57
C THR A 222 -2.55 25.98 -4.77
N ILE A 223 -3.19 25.03 -5.47
CA ILE A 223 -3.76 23.80 -4.90
C ILE A 223 -2.83 22.64 -5.25
N GLY A 224 -2.18 22.07 -4.24
CA GLY A 224 -1.37 20.88 -4.37
C GLY A 224 -2.21 19.62 -4.17
N ILE A 225 -2.32 18.74 -5.16
CA ILE A 225 -3.04 17.47 -5.03
C ILE A 225 -2.03 16.35 -4.72
N ALA A 226 -2.28 15.61 -3.65
CA ALA A 226 -1.45 14.48 -3.22
C ALA A 226 -1.51 13.31 -4.22
N ALA A 227 -0.45 12.50 -4.27
CA ALA A 227 -0.34 11.31 -5.11
C ALA A 227 -0.56 11.52 -6.63
N MET A 228 -0.40 12.75 -7.14
CA MET A 228 -0.45 13.02 -8.59
C MET A 228 0.76 12.45 -9.35
N THR A 229 1.86 12.25 -8.64
CA THR A 229 3.14 11.73 -9.15
C THR A 229 3.74 10.80 -8.10
N SER A 230 4.88 10.19 -8.41
CA SER A 230 5.78 9.53 -7.46
C SER A 230 7.16 10.18 -7.46
N ASP A 231 7.96 9.90 -6.42
CA ASP A 231 9.36 10.34 -6.33
C ASP A 231 10.20 9.37 -5.47
N PHE A 232 11.41 9.80 -5.11
CA PHE A 232 12.32 9.02 -4.26
C PHE A 232 11.73 8.72 -2.86
N TYR A 233 10.82 9.56 -2.35
CA TYR A 233 10.32 9.49 -0.98
C TYR A 233 8.94 8.83 -0.86
N SER A 234 8.11 8.83 -1.89
CA SER A 234 6.72 8.34 -1.79
C SER A 234 6.12 7.86 -3.10
N HIS A 235 5.10 7.00 -2.95
CA HIS A 235 4.37 6.32 -4.02
C HIS A 235 5.32 5.56 -4.95
N VAL A 236 6.39 4.99 -4.40
CA VAL A 236 7.48 4.32 -5.15
C VAL A 236 7.03 3.08 -5.93
N ARG A 237 5.76 2.67 -5.80
CA ARG A 237 5.12 1.58 -6.55
C ARG A 237 4.21 2.07 -7.69
N ALA A 238 4.04 3.38 -7.83
CA ALA A 238 3.10 4.00 -8.76
C ALA A 238 3.79 5.13 -9.53
N ASP A 239 4.54 4.77 -10.57
CA ASP A 239 5.31 5.73 -11.40
C ASP A 239 4.43 6.88 -11.94
N GLU A 240 3.17 6.59 -12.26
CA GLU A 240 2.18 7.57 -12.76
C GLU A 240 1.35 8.26 -11.65
N GLY A 241 1.64 7.99 -10.38
CA GLY A 241 0.83 8.40 -9.24
C GLY A 241 -0.39 7.49 -9.00
N GLU A 242 -1.15 7.83 -7.96
CA GLU A 242 -2.30 7.03 -7.48
C GLU A 242 -3.60 7.84 -7.46
N VAL A 243 -3.58 9.12 -7.86
CA VAL A 243 -4.74 9.99 -7.72
C VAL A 243 -5.90 9.60 -8.65
N ASN A 244 -7.14 9.75 -8.17
CA ASN A 244 -8.32 9.61 -9.02
C ASN A 244 -8.37 10.71 -10.10
N TRP A 245 -8.07 10.34 -11.35
CA TRP A 245 -8.00 11.27 -12.48
C TRP A 245 -9.25 12.14 -12.66
N GLN A 246 -10.44 11.54 -12.59
CA GLN A 246 -11.69 12.28 -12.80
C GLN A 246 -11.92 13.37 -11.75
N SER A 247 -11.52 13.14 -10.50
CA SER A 247 -11.61 14.14 -9.44
C SER A 247 -10.66 15.32 -9.68
N VAL A 248 -9.46 15.04 -10.20
CA VAL A 248 -8.51 16.09 -10.61
C VAL A 248 -9.09 16.96 -11.73
N GLU A 249 -9.69 16.34 -12.75
CA GLU A 249 -10.33 17.08 -13.85
C GLU A 249 -11.52 17.93 -13.39
N ILE A 250 -12.31 17.42 -12.44
CA ILE A 250 -13.40 18.20 -11.81
C ILE A 250 -12.84 19.41 -11.08
N ILE A 251 -11.74 19.26 -10.33
CA ILE A 251 -11.11 20.37 -9.61
C ILE A 251 -10.60 21.43 -10.59
N LYS A 252 -9.87 21.02 -11.64
CA LYS A 252 -9.37 21.95 -12.68
C LYS A 252 -10.50 22.71 -13.36
N ALA A 253 -11.59 22.03 -13.72
CA ALA A 253 -12.73 22.67 -14.37
C ALA A 253 -13.51 23.59 -13.43
N GLY A 254 -13.64 23.22 -12.15
CA GLY A 254 -14.37 23.99 -11.14
C GLY A 254 -13.62 25.19 -10.59
N LEU A 255 -12.28 25.16 -10.65
CA LEU A 255 -11.39 26.19 -10.11
C LEU A 255 -10.41 26.70 -11.20
N PRO A 256 -10.92 27.30 -12.30
CA PRO A 256 -10.09 27.66 -13.46
C PRO A 256 -9.04 28.75 -13.18
N ASN A 257 -9.17 29.47 -12.06
CA ASN A 257 -8.25 30.52 -11.65
C ASN A 257 -7.20 30.05 -10.65
N ALA A 258 -7.29 28.80 -10.16
CA ALA A 258 -6.31 28.22 -9.25
C ALA A 258 -5.18 27.54 -10.03
N THR A 259 -3.98 27.53 -9.47
CA THR A 259 -2.85 26.77 -10.03
C THR A 259 -2.84 25.38 -9.42
N ILE A 260 -2.98 24.32 -10.24
CA ILE A 260 -2.99 22.94 -9.77
C ILE A 260 -1.59 22.33 -9.93
N VAL A 261 -1.01 21.82 -8.82
CA VAL A 261 0.32 21.20 -8.78
C VAL A 261 0.30 19.86 -8.04
N SER A 262 1.36 19.06 -8.14
CA SER A 262 1.53 17.86 -7.31
C SER A 262 2.00 18.23 -5.90
N ALA A 263 1.31 17.72 -4.88
CA ALA A 263 1.76 17.78 -3.48
C ALA A 263 2.57 16.53 -3.06
N THR A 264 2.81 15.58 -3.96
CA THR A 264 3.60 14.37 -3.65
C THR A 264 4.95 14.71 -3.02
N PRO A 265 5.76 15.66 -3.54
CA PRO A 265 7.07 15.93 -2.94
C PRO A 265 7.00 16.49 -1.52
N VAL A 266 5.96 17.27 -1.22
CA VAL A 266 5.74 17.86 0.12
C VAL A 266 5.38 16.76 1.12
N LEU A 267 4.37 15.95 0.80
CA LEU A 267 3.91 14.90 1.72
C LEU A 267 4.91 13.75 1.81
N GLY A 268 5.52 13.35 0.70
CA GLY A 268 6.56 12.32 0.69
C GLY A 268 7.74 12.70 1.59
N ARG A 269 8.24 13.94 1.48
CA ARG A 269 9.31 14.44 2.36
C ARG A 269 8.89 14.47 3.83
N ALA A 270 7.68 14.95 4.13
CA ALA A 270 7.16 14.99 5.51
C ALA A 270 7.04 13.59 6.13
N ARG A 271 6.53 12.61 5.36
CA ARG A 271 6.35 11.22 5.80
C ARG A 271 7.66 10.44 5.86
N TYR A 272 8.68 10.85 5.12
CA TYR A 272 9.96 10.12 5.05
C TYR A 272 10.66 10.02 6.41
N HIS A 273 10.60 11.08 7.23
CA HIS A 273 11.21 11.14 8.56
C HIS A 273 10.20 10.86 9.67
N LYS A 274 10.36 9.73 10.35
CA LYS A 274 9.44 9.26 11.36
C LYS A 274 9.78 9.89 12.72
N SER A 275 8.77 10.24 13.50
CA SER A 275 8.94 10.53 14.93
C SER A 275 9.14 9.25 15.74
N GLU A 276 9.51 9.39 17.02
CA GLU A 276 9.55 8.25 17.93
C GLU A 276 8.17 7.62 18.15
N GLU A 277 7.08 8.41 18.13
CA GLU A 277 5.73 7.84 18.21
C GLU A 277 5.39 6.98 16.98
N GLU A 278 5.77 7.46 15.78
CA GLU A 278 5.62 6.70 14.53
C GLU A 278 6.43 5.40 14.55
N ILE A 279 7.67 5.46 15.06
CA ILE A 279 8.53 4.29 15.21
C ILE A 279 7.96 3.29 16.21
N GLU A 280 7.36 3.75 17.32
CA GLU A 280 6.69 2.85 18.27
C GLU A 280 5.47 2.16 17.63
N PHE A 281 4.72 2.84 16.77
CA PHE A 281 3.64 2.22 16.01
C PHE A 281 4.18 1.15 15.06
N LEU A 282 5.31 1.40 14.39
CA LEU A 282 5.99 0.42 13.55
C LEU A 282 6.49 -0.78 14.37
N ARG A 283 7.03 -0.58 15.58
CA ARG A 283 7.39 -1.69 16.50
C ARG A 283 6.19 -2.54 16.89
N LYS A 284 5.02 -1.92 17.13
CA LYS A 284 3.76 -2.65 17.36
C LYS A 284 3.37 -3.46 16.12
N GLY A 285 3.45 -2.84 14.94
CA GLY A 285 3.27 -3.53 13.66
C GLY A 285 4.18 -4.75 13.51
N THR A 286 5.48 -4.62 13.82
CA THR A 286 6.42 -5.75 13.75
C THR A 286 6.04 -6.87 14.73
N ARG A 287 5.66 -6.55 15.96
CA ARG A 287 5.19 -7.55 16.95
C ARG A 287 3.93 -8.28 16.49
N ILE A 288 3.01 -7.59 15.83
CA ILE A 288 1.81 -8.18 15.23
C ILE A 288 2.20 -9.16 14.11
N ALA A 289 3.15 -8.77 13.26
CA ALA A 289 3.66 -9.65 12.21
C ALA A 289 4.33 -10.91 12.79
N GLU A 290 5.14 -10.77 13.86
CA GLU A 290 5.76 -11.89 14.56
C GLU A 290 4.73 -12.80 15.25
N THR A 291 3.68 -12.23 15.83
CA THR A 291 2.55 -13.00 16.40
C THR A 291 1.79 -13.76 15.30
N THR A 292 1.60 -13.13 14.15
CA THR A 292 0.96 -13.74 12.99
C THR A 292 1.80 -14.88 12.42
N MET A 293 3.12 -14.72 12.39
CA MET A 293 4.09 -15.74 12.01
C MET A 293 4.03 -16.97 12.93
N GLN A 294 3.78 -16.77 14.23
CA GLN A 294 3.66 -17.88 15.18
C GLN A 294 2.53 -18.85 14.80
N ALA A 295 1.43 -18.35 14.21
CA ALA A 295 0.37 -19.22 13.70
C ALA A 295 0.85 -20.14 12.56
N VAL A 296 1.84 -19.72 11.77
CA VAL A 296 2.47 -20.61 10.77
C VAL A 296 3.26 -21.71 11.46
N ILE A 297 4.05 -21.36 12.49
CA ILE A 297 4.86 -22.31 13.25
C ILE A 297 3.97 -23.37 13.92
N ASP A 298 2.86 -22.95 14.52
CA ASP A 298 1.97 -23.83 15.29
C ASP A 298 1.11 -24.73 14.39
N TYR A 299 0.82 -24.30 13.16
CA TYR A 299 -0.19 -24.92 12.31
C TYR A 299 0.27 -25.30 10.90
N ALA A 300 1.46 -24.99 10.41
CA ALA A 300 1.91 -25.52 9.12
C ALA A 300 2.61 -26.86 9.34
N ARG A 301 2.05 -27.93 8.75
CA ARG A 301 2.58 -29.30 8.80
C ARG A 301 2.03 -30.10 7.62
N ALA A 302 2.69 -31.21 7.28
CA ALA A 302 2.27 -32.04 6.14
C ALA A 302 0.84 -32.56 6.35
N GLY A 303 0.04 -32.57 5.28
CA GLY A 303 -1.37 -32.98 5.34
C GLY A 303 -2.35 -31.86 5.71
N VAL A 304 -1.87 -30.65 6.00
CA VAL A 304 -2.71 -29.49 6.33
C VAL A 304 -2.92 -28.60 5.11
N ALA A 305 -4.14 -28.12 4.91
CA ALA A 305 -4.45 -27.17 3.86
C ALA A 305 -3.76 -25.81 4.11
N GLU A 306 -3.12 -25.24 3.09
CA GLU A 306 -2.44 -23.93 3.20
C GLU A 306 -3.39 -22.83 3.70
N ARG A 307 -4.66 -22.89 3.26
CA ARG A 307 -5.73 -21.96 3.68
C ARG A 307 -6.14 -22.06 5.15
N GLU A 308 -5.98 -23.23 5.77
CA GLU A 308 -6.26 -23.37 7.19
C GLU A 308 -5.26 -22.54 7.99
N VAL A 309 -3.97 -22.62 7.63
CA VAL A 309 -2.91 -21.83 8.26
C VAL A 309 -3.13 -20.34 8.04
N PHE A 310 -3.50 -19.94 6.82
CA PHE A 310 -3.81 -18.55 6.51
C PHE A 310 -5.01 -18.01 7.32
N ALA A 311 -6.05 -18.81 7.53
CA ALA A 311 -7.15 -18.42 8.41
C ALA A 311 -6.69 -18.22 9.87
N ARG A 312 -5.76 -19.04 10.36
CA ARG A 312 -5.15 -18.85 11.69
C ARG A 312 -4.27 -17.61 11.76
N MET A 313 -3.54 -17.29 10.70
CA MET A 313 -2.78 -16.03 10.60
C MET A 313 -3.71 -14.82 10.67
N LEU A 314 -4.80 -14.80 9.91
CA LEU A 314 -5.78 -13.71 9.96
C LEU A 314 -6.37 -13.54 11.37
N TYR A 315 -6.70 -14.65 12.04
CA TYR A 315 -7.15 -14.63 13.44
C TYR A 315 -6.07 -14.06 14.37
N ALA A 316 -4.83 -14.53 14.27
CA ALA A 316 -3.72 -14.07 15.10
C ALA A 316 -3.41 -12.57 14.90
N ASN A 317 -3.42 -12.09 13.65
CA ASN A 317 -3.28 -10.68 13.32
C ASN A 317 -4.36 -9.84 14.00
N GLY A 318 -5.63 -10.21 13.80
CA GLY A 318 -6.76 -9.46 14.39
C GLY A 318 -6.75 -9.51 15.93
N ALA A 319 -6.46 -10.66 16.53
CA ALA A 319 -6.36 -10.83 17.98
C ALA A 319 -5.22 -10.02 18.60
N ALA A 320 -4.13 -9.79 17.86
CA ALA A 320 -3.01 -8.95 18.28
C ALA A 320 -3.29 -7.43 18.11
N GLY A 321 -4.49 -7.06 17.64
CA GLY A 321 -4.87 -5.67 17.37
C GLY A 321 -4.40 -5.16 16.01
N GLY A 322 -4.00 -6.06 15.11
CA GLY A 322 -3.66 -5.75 13.73
C GLY A 322 -4.86 -5.30 12.92
N SER A 323 -4.59 -4.43 11.96
CA SER A 323 -5.62 -3.85 11.08
C SER A 323 -6.25 -4.89 10.16
N PHE A 324 -7.43 -4.56 9.61
CA PHE A 324 -8.29 -5.49 8.85
C PHE A 324 -7.64 -6.08 7.58
N GLN A 325 -6.71 -5.37 6.94
CA GLN A 325 -6.10 -5.79 5.67
C GLN A 325 -4.56 -5.81 5.74
N PRO A 326 -3.96 -6.82 6.40
CA PRO A 326 -2.55 -7.09 6.21
C PRO A 326 -2.28 -7.60 4.79
N MET A 327 -1.12 -7.28 4.23
CA MET A 327 -0.61 -7.94 3.04
C MET A 327 0.15 -9.20 3.45
N PHE A 328 -0.07 -10.30 2.71
CA PHE A 328 0.74 -11.50 2.84
C PHE A 328 1.29 -11.90 1.47
N GLY A 329 2.60 -12.05 1.37
CA GLY A 329 3.24 -12.63 0.18
C GLY A 329 3.47 -14.11 0.41
N TRP A 330 2.71 -14.98 -0.24
CA TRP A 330 2.72 -16.41 0.03
C TRP A 330 3.35 -17.21 -1.12
N ILE A 331 4.41 -17.96 -0.82
CA ILE A 331 5.14 -18.81 -1.77
C ILE A 331 5.34 -20.19 -1.14
N SER A 332 4.82 -21.24 -1.77
CA SER A 332 4.89 -22.61 -1.24
C SER A 332 5.10 -23.63 -2.36
N GLY A 333 5.52 -24.84 -2.00
CA GLY A 333 5.67 -25.97 -2.90
C GLY A 333 6.99 -26.71 -2.69
N PRO A 334 7.27 -27.75 -3.49
CA PRO A 334 8.51 -28.51 -3.35
C PRO A 334 9.74 -27.61 -3.42
N PHE A 335 10.74 -27.85 -2.58
CA PHE A 335 12.00 -27.10 -2.65
C PHE A 335 12.59 -27.17 -4.08
N GLY A 336 12.87 -26.00 -4.65
CA GLY A 336 13.37 -25.86 -6.02
C GLY A 336 12.29 -25.48 -7.03
N ASN A 337 11.02 -25.78 -6.72
CA ASN A 337 9.87 -25.66 -7.61
C ASN A 337 8.61 -25.16 -6.85
N THR A 338 8.75 -24.06 -6.12
CA THR A 338 7.60 -23.34 -5.54
C THR A 338 6.81 -22.62 -6.62
N TYR A 339 5.52 -22.36 -6.38
CA TYR A 339 4.74 -21.49 -7.26
C TYR A 339 5.13 -20.01 -7.14
N HIS A 340 4.64 -19.19 -8.08
CA HIS A 340 4.80 -17.73 -8.05
C HIS A 340 4.08 -17.09 -6.86
N ARG A 341 4.67 -16.04 -6.28
CA ARG A 341 4.10 -15.28 -5.15
C ARG A 341 2.60 -14.99 -5.34
N LEU A 342 1.79 -15.46 -4.40
CA LEU A 342 0.35 -15.18 -4.32
C LEU A 342 0.06 -14.28 -3.12
N GLU A 343 -0.96 -13.44 -3.20
CA GLU A 343 -1.42 -12.65 -2.03
C GLU A 343 -2.24 -13.52 -1.03
N GLN A 344 -2.70 -14.68 -1.48
CA GLN A 344 -3.42 -15.67 -0.68
C GLN A 344 -2.98 -17.07 -1.10
N PRO A 345 -2.92 -18.04 -0.16
CA PRO A 345 -2.53 -19.39 -0.50
C PRO A 345 -3.48 -20.06 -1.51
N SER A 346 -2.91 -21.02 -2.23
CA SER A 346 -3.65 -21.94 -3.08
C SER A 346 -4.55 -22.88 -2.27
N PHE A 347 -5.31 -23.75 -2.93
CA PHE A 347 -6.04 -24.84 -2.26
C PHE A 347 -5.16 -26.07 -1.96
N ARG A 348 -3.83 -25.98 -2.11
CA ARG A 348 -2.94 -27.10 -1.82
C ARG A 348 -3.00 -27.51 -0.35
N THR A 349 -2.62 -28.76 -0.16
CA THR A 349 -2.24 -29.33 1.13
C THR A 349 -0.72 -29.39 1.18
N PHE A 350 -0.13 -28.91 2.26
CA PHE A 350 1.30 -28.98 2.49
C PHE A 350 1.80 -30.43 2.41
N GLN A 351 2.92 -30.63 1.73
CA GLN A 351 3.60 -31.91 1.62
C GLN A 351 4.94 -31.86 2.34
N ARG A 352 5.39 -33.00 2.88
CA ARG A 352 6.74 -33.11 3.44
C ARG A 352 7.78 -32.81 2.35
N GLY A 353 8.74 -31.93 2.66
CA GLY A 353 9.74 -31.43 1.73
C GLY A 353 9.33 -30.14 1.01
N ASP A 354 8.12 -29.62 1.25
CA ASP A 354 7.75 -28.29 0.77
C ASP A 354 8.63 -27.22 1.46
N ALA A 355 9.03 -26.23 0.68
CA ALA A 355 9.57 -24.97 1.14
C ALA A 355 8.45 -23.92 1.16
N LEU A 356 8.47 -23.05 2.17
CA LEU A 356 7.49 -22.01 2.37
C LEU A 356 8.21 -20.70 2.66
N HIS A 357 7.87 -19.65 1.92
CA HIS A 357 8.32 -18.29 2.17
C HIS A 357 7.09 -17.39 2.29
N ILE A 358 6.99 -16.68 3.41
CA ILE A 358 5.90 -15.76 3.67
C ILE A 358 6.46 -14.37 3.99
N GLU A 359 6.02 -13.37 3.23
CA GLU A 359 6.06 -11.95 3.61
C GLU A 359 4.83 -11.66 4.46
N ILE A 360 5.01 -11.11 5.65
CA ILE A 360 3.93 -10.83 6.61
C ILE A 360 3.97 -9.35 6.97
N GLU A 361 2.98 -8.58 6.53
CA GLU A 361 2.79 -7.22 7.02
C GLU A 361 1.97 -7.24 8.33
N GLY A 362 2.47 -6.53 9.34
CA GLY A 362 1.72 -6.21 10.56
C GLY A 362 1.47 -4.71 10.60
N ARG A 363 0.23 -4.32 10.93
CA ARG A 363 -0.20 -2.93 10.90
C ARG A 363 -0.79 -2.50 12.23
N TRP A 364 -0.41 -1.32 12.71
CA TRP A 364 -0.94 -0.70 13.92
C TRP A 364 -1.15 0.81 13.69
N GLY A 365 -2.38 1.31 13.91
CA GLY A 365 -2.72 2.73 13.71
C GLY A 365 -2.39 3.22 12.29
N GLY A 366 -2.51 2.35 11.30
CA GLY A 366 -2.18 2.62 9.92
C GLY A 366 -0.71 2.50 9.52
N TYR A 367 0.21 2.26 10.46
CA TYR A 367 1.64 2.10 10.19
C TYR A 367 1.98 0.65 9.89
N ILE A 368 2.66 0.43 8.78
CA ILE A 368 2.91 -0.89 8.19
C ILE A 368 4.36 -1.27 8.45
N ALA A 369 4.56 -2.34 9.21
CA ALA A 369 5.83 -3.05 9.29
C ALA A 369 5.73 -4.37 8.51
N GLN A 370 6.87 -4.93 8.13
CA GLN A 370 6.91 -6.21 7.41
C GLN A 370 8.04 -7.08 7.94
N ILE A 371 7.79 -8.38 7.93
CA ILE A 371 8.79 -9.42 8.14
C ILE A 371 8.74 -10.41 6.97
N ASP A 372 9.90 -10.94 6.59
CA ASP A 372 10.03 -12.01 5.60
C ASP A 372 10.61 -13.23 6.28
N GLN A 373 9.94 -14.37 6.13
CA GLN A 373 10.30 -15.60 6.84
C GLN A 373 10.14 -16.84 5.98
N CYS A 374 11.18 -17.69 6.04
CA CYS A 374 11.19 -19.01 5.41
C CYS A 374 10.95 -20.13 6.43
N PHE A 375 10.29 -21.19 5.95
CA PHE A 375 9.95 -22.42 6.68
C PHE A 375 10.13 -23.62 5.76
N SER A 376 10.30 -24.81 6.33
CA SER A 376 10.22 -26.07 5.61
C SER A 376 9.22 -26.99 6.27
N ILE A 377 8.41 -27.69 5.48
CA ILE A 377 7.49 -28.71 5.97
C ILE A 377 8.27 -30.01 6.13
N GLY A 378 8.61 -30.37 7.37
CA GLY A 378 9.56 -31.41 7.70
C GLY A 378 11.03 -30.95 7.55
N PRO A 379 11.98 -31.90 7.46
CA PRO A 379 13.39 -31.57 7.33
C PRO A 379 13.72 -30.82 6.04
N ALA A 380 14.43 -29.71 6.15
CA ALA A 380 14.86 -28.88 5.03
C ALA A 380 16.05 -29.50 4.30
N ALA A 381 16.07 -29.38 2.98
CA ALA A 381 17.22 -29.73 2.15
C ALA A 381 18.45 -28.88 2.54
N GLN A 382 19.65 -29.47 2.43
CA GLN A 382 20.90 -28.79 2.80
C GLN A 382 21.13 -27.50 1.98
N ASP A 383 20.87 -27.55 0.68
CA ASP A 383 20.96 -26.37 -0.19
C ASP A 383 20.01 -25.24 0.25
N TYR A 384 18.82 -25.58 0.80
CA TYR A 384 17.91 -24.57 1.34
C TYR A 384 18.49 -23.92 2.61
N LYS A 385 19.00 -24.74 3.53
CA LYS A 385 19.66 -24.28 4.76
C LYS A 385 20.82 -23.34 4.46
N ASP A 386 21.67 -23.70 3.50
CA ASP A 386 22.84 -22.91 3.14
C ASP A 386 22.47 -21.65 2.37
N GLY A 387 21.46 -21.71 1.50
CA GLY A 387 20.91 -20.53 0.83
C GLY A 387 20.38 -19.48 1.81
N ILE A 388 19.59 -19.89 2.81
CA ILE A 388 19.03 -18.97 3.82
C ILE A 388 20.14 -18.29 4.65
N LYS A 389 21.26 -18.97 4.93
CA LYS A 389 22.41 -18.34 5.58
C LYS A 389 23.02 -17.21 4.74
N LEU A 390 22.97 -17.30 3.41
CA LEU A 390 23.40 -16.18 2.54
C LEU A 390 22.48 -14.96 2.69
N ALA A 391 21.16 -15.17 2.85
CA ALA A 391 20.23 -14.08 3.13
C ALA A 391 20.55 -13.40 4.47
N TRP A 392 20.87 -14.19 5.49
CA TRP A 392 21.27 -13.67 6.82
C TRP A 392 22.57 -12.88 6.76
N GLU A 393 23.57 -13.38 6.06
CA GLU A 393 24.83 -12.66 5.84
C GLU A 393 24.59 -11.34 5.10
N ALA A 394 23.79 -11.37 4.02
CA ALA A 394 23.45 -10.17 3.26
C ALA A 394 22.71 -9.15 4.12
N PHE A 395 21.79 -9.60 4.98
CA PHE A 395 21.05 -8.73 5.89
C PHE A 395 22.02 -8.06 6.88
N ASP A 396 22.90 -8.85 7.51
CA ASP A 396 23.85 -8.33 8.49
C ASP A 396 24.82 -7.32 7.88
N ARG A 397 25.34 -7.59 6.67
CA ARG A 397 26.20 -6.66 5.91
C ARG A 397 25.48 -5.34 5.58
N VAL A 398 24.20 -5.42 5.23
CA VAL A 398 23.39 -4.22 4.96
C VAL A 398 23.19 -3.41 6.24
N LEU A 399 22.87 -4.05 7.36
CA LEU A 399 22.70 -3.37 8.65
C LEU A 399 23.98 -2.71 9.15
N GLU A 400 25.13 -3.38 8.99
CA GLU A 400 26.44 -2.81 9.37
C GLU A 400 26.75 -1.54 8.56
N LYS A 401 26.37 -1.51 7.28
CA LYS A 401 26.60 -0.36 6.41
C LYS A 401 25.57 0.75 6.60
N MET A 402 24.33 0.40 6.93
CA MET A 402 23.18 1.31 6.95
C MET A 402 23.30 2.37 8.04
N LYS A 403 23.45 3.63 7.62
CA LYS A 403 23.47 4.85 8.43
C LYS A 403 23.14 6.06 7.56
N PRO A 404 22.80 7.23 8.14
CA PRO A 404 22.50 8.43 7.37
C PRO A 404 23.63 8.81 6.41
N GLY A 405 23.26 9.20 5.19
CA GLY A 405 24.19 9.63 4.14
C GLY A 405 24.77 8.51 3.27
N VAL A 406 24.54 7.24 3.61
CA VAL A 406 24.91 6.11 2.73
C VAL A 406 23.98 6.05 1.53
N THR A 407 24.50 5.77 0.35
CA THR A 407 23.67 5.71 -0.86
C THR A 407 22.90 4.39 -0.96
N VAL A 408 21.79 4.39 -1.69
CA VAL A 408 21.03 3.16 -1.97
C VAL A 408 21.91 2.16 -2.73
N GLY A 409 22.72 2.62 -3.69
CA GLY A 409 23.65 1.77 -4.44
C GLY A 409 24.67 1.08 -3.54
N GLU A 410 25.18 1.80 -2.54
CA GLU A 410 26.09 1.26 -1.54
C GLU A 410 25.47 0.16 -0.68
N LEU A 411 24.17 0.28 -0.33
CA LEU A 411 23.43 -0.73 0.42
C LEU A 411 23.13 -1.96 -0.44
N LEU A 412 22.73 -1.75 -1.70
CA LEU A 412 22.51 -2.84 -2.65
C LEU A 412 23.79 -3.66 -2.84
N GLU A 413 24.95 -3.01 -2.93
CA GLU A 413 26.23 -3.68 -3.02
C GLU A 413 26.61 -4.42 -1.72
N ALA A 414 26.32 -3.85 -0.56
CA ALA A 414 26.53 -4.54 0.72
C ALA A 414 25.70 -5.84 0.82
N GLY A 415 24.48 -5.83 0.27
CA GLY A 415 23.60 -6.99 0.25
C GLY A 415 23.92 -8.03 -0.81
N ASN A 416 24.93 -7.81 -1.66
CA ASN A 416 25.40 -8.80 -2.63
C ASN A 416 26.36 -9.78 -1.94
N VAL A 417 25.91 -11.02 -1.77
CA VAL A 417 26.67 -12.13 -1.18
C VAL A 417 26.70 -13.29 -2.15
N ASN A 418 27.86 -13.91 -2.34
CA ASN A 418 28.01 -15.15 -3.11
C ASN A 418 28.46 -16.27 -2.18
N GLY A 419 27.97 -17.49 -2.41
CA GLY A 419 28.30 -18.65 -1.60
C GLY A 419 28.01 -19.97 -2.30
N MET A 420 27.95 -21.05 -1.53
CA MET A 420 27.64 -22.41 -2.02
C MET A 420 28.56 -22.84 -3.18
N ASN A 421 29.86 -22.51 -3.10
CA ASN A 421 30.85 -22.74 -4.16
C ASN A 421 30.45 -22.12 -5.52
N GLY A 422 29.82 -20.94 -5.50
CA GLY A 422 29.38 -20.23 -6.70
C GLY A 422 28.00 -20.65 -7.21
N ARG A 423 27.34 -21.62 -6.58
CA ARG A 423 25.98 -22.06 -6.96
C ARG A 423 24.87 -21.19 -6.35
N GLY A 424 25.18 -20.34 -5.38
CA GLY A 424 24.19 -19.55 -4.66
C GLY A 424 24.64 -18.12 -4.42
N GLY A 425 23.68 -17.21 -4.36
CA GLY A 425 23.93 -15.82 -3.99
C GLY A 425 22.69 -15.17 -3.40
N ALA A 426 22.90 -14.11 -2.62
CA ALA A 426 21.85 -13.25 -2.11
C ALA A 426 22.00 -11.84 -2.68
N SER A 427 20.87 -11.17 -2.88
CA SER A 427 20.81 -9.76 -3.28
C SER A 427 19.70 -9.03 -2.54
N LEU A 428 19.93 -7.75 -2.27
CA LEU A 428 19.01 -6.93 -1.49
C LEU A 428 17.80 -6.49 -2.32
N THR A 429 16.60 -6.68 -1.75
CA THR A 429 15.44 -5.83 -2.02
C THR A 429 15.18 -4.98 -0.79
N MET A 430 15.00 -3.67 -0.99
CA MET A 430 14.72 -2.72 0.07
C MET A 430 13.62 -1.77 -0.35
N HIS A 431 12.74 -1.42 0.58
CA HIS A 431 11.79 -0.33 0.34
C HIS A 431 11.38 0.39 1.63
N GLY A 432 11.05 1.67 1.52
CA GLY A 432 10.50 2.45 2.62
C GLY A 432 9.16 1.92 3.11
N ARG A 433 8.88 2.16 4.38
CA ARG A 433 7.59 1.92 5.03
C ARG A 433 7.27 2.99 6.07
N GLY A 434 5.98 3.07 6.38
CA GLY A 434 5.35 4.08 7.23
C GLY A 434 3.84 3.88 7.14
N THR A 435 3.10 4.93 6.79
CA THR A 435 1.66 4.83 6.53
C THR A 435 1.31 4.24 5.15
N GLY A 436 2.27 4.14 4.23
CA GLY A 436 2.05 3.65 2.86
C GLY A 436 3.29 3.11 2.15
N ASP A 437 3.33 3.31 0.83
CA ASP A 437 4.46 2.98 -0.05
C ASP A 437 5.51 4.11 -0.04
N ASP A 438 6.15 4.29 1.12
CA ASP A 438 7.27 5.22 1.30
C ASP A 438 8.51 4.72 0.54
N GLY A 439 9.38 5.65 0.18
CA GLY A 439 10.61 5.38 -0.53
C GLY A 439 11.85 5.33 0.36
N PRO A 440 13.04 5.13 -0.25
CA PRO A 440 13.22 4.68 -1.63
C PRO A 440 12.74 3.23 -1.82
N GLY A 441 12.41 2.82 -3.05
CA GLY A 441 12.04 1.45 -3.40
C GLY A 441 12.97 0.84 -4.45
N THR A 442 13.52 -0.35 -4.21
CA THR A 442 14.53 -0.98 -5.12
C THR A 442 13.98 -2.10 -5.99
N PHE A 443 12.65 -2.23 -6.08
CA PHE A 443 11.96 -3.28 -6.84
C PHE A 443 11.67 -2.89 -8.30
N LEU A 444 11.74 -1.59 -8.64
CA LEU A 444 11.67 -1.08 -10.01
C LEU A 444 13.07 -0.92 -10.63
N ALA A 445 13.14 -0.22 -11.76
CA ALA A 445 14.38 0.10 -12.45
C ALA A 445 15.34 0.85 -11.51
N LYS A 446 16.60 0.40 -11.47
CA LYS A 446 17.67 1.00 -10.66
C LYS A 446 18.30 2.17 -11.42
N THR A 447 17.61 3.30 -11.45
CA THR A 447 18.11 4.50 -12.13
C THR A 447 19.30 5.11 -11.36
N PRO A 448 20.16 5.92 -12.02
CA PRO A 448 21.23 6.64 -11.33
C PRO A 448 20.72 7.47 -10.16
N GLU A 449 19.58 8.16 -10.31
CA GLU A 449 18.98 8.97 -9.25
C GLU A 449 18.61 8.15 -8.02
N LEU A 450 18.08 6.94 -8.21
CA LEU A 450 17.80 6.02 -7.11
C LEU A 450 19.10 5.57 -6.43
N LEU A 451 20.10 5.16 -7.22
CA LEU A 451 21.35 4.60 -6.71
C LEU A 451 22.20 5.62 -5.96
N ASP A 452 22.20 6.87 -6.42
CA ASP A 452 22.93 7.99 -5.83
C ASP A 452 22.16 8.63 -4.65
N GLY A 453 20.85 8.38 -4.58
CA GLY A 453 20.02 8.81 -3.46
C GLY A 453 20.51 8.24 -2.12
N THR A 454 20.45 9.06 -1.07
CA THR A 454 20.96 8.69 0.25
C THR A 454 19.82 8.37 1.21
N ILE A 455 20.05 7.42 2.12
CA ILE A 455 19.15 7.17 3.24
C ILE A 455 19.40 8.20 4.34
N GLU A 456 18.33 8.66 5.00
CA GLU A 456 18.41 9.70 6.02
C GLU A 456 17.98 9.19 7.38
N GLU A 457 18.30 9.96 8.43
CA GLU A 457 17.90 9.61 9.79
C GLU A 457 16.38 9.54 9.94
N ASN A 458 15.96 8.55 10.73
CA ASN A 458 14.59 8.19 11.06
C ASN A 458 13.71 7.82 9.85
N CYS A 459 14.29 7.42 8.72
CA CYS A 459 13.53 6.63 7.75
C CYS A 459 13.43 5.17 8.20
N VAL A 460 12.39 4.46 7.75
CA VAL A 460 12.17 3.05 8.06
C VAL A 460 12.12 2.26 6.77
N MET A 461 12.96 1.24 6.70
CA MET A 461 13.16 0.39 5.54
C MET A 461 12.77 -1.04 5.86
N ILE A 462 12.06 -1.70 4.96
CA ILE A 462 12.01 -3.15 4.92
C ILE A 462 13.27 -3.62 4.19
N VAL A 463 14.15 -4.30 4.91
CA VAL A 463 15.41 -4.84 4.41
C VAL A 463 15.21 -6.34 4.21
N LYS A 464 15.11 -6.78 2.96
CA LYS A 464 14.81 -8.17 2.62
C LYS A 464 15.71 -8.73 1.51
N PRO A 465 16.89 -9.24 1.86
CA PRO A 465 17.69 -10.02 0.93
C PRO A 465 16.96 -11.29 0.47
N SER A 466 17.03 -11.51 -0.83
CA SER A 466 16.49 -12.72 -1.47
C SER A 466 17.63 -13.57 -2.02
N VAL A 467 17.43 -14.89 -2.02
CA VAL A 467 18.44 -15.88 -2.39
C VAL A 467 18.09 -16.45 -3.76
N ARG A 468 19.10 -16.62 -4.60
CA ARG A 468 19.05 -17.45 -5.80
C ARG A 468 19.98 -18.64 -5.63
N ILE A 469 19.49 -19.82 -6.00
CA ILE A 469 20.25 -21.06 -5.99
C ILE A 469 20.16 -21.65 -7.39
N GLN A 470 21.29 -22.00 -7.99
CA GLN A 470 21.36 -22.58 -9.32
C GLN A 470 20.51 -23.87 -9.37
N GLY A 471 19.62 -23.96 -10.36
CA GLY A 471 18.68 -25.07 -10.51
C GLY A 471 17.40 -24.95 -9.68
N SER A 472 17.20 -23.86 -8.95
CA SER A 472 15.93 -23.51 -8.31
C SER A 472 15.31 -22.30 -8.99
N GLU A 473 14.01 -22.38 -9.28
CA GLU A 473 13.22 -21.24 -9.80
C GLU A 473 12.47 -20.48 -8.70
N SER A 474 12.73 -20.83 -7.44
CA SER A 474 11.96 -20.38 -6.30
C SER A 474 12.54 -19.12 -5.66
N TYR A 475 11.68 -18.34 -5.00
CA TYR A 475 12.06 -17.12 -4.30
C TYR A 475 12.10 -17.38 -2.78
N TYR A 476 13.29 -17.28 -2.21
CA TYR A 476 13.53 -17.42 -0.77
C TYR A 476 14.18 -16.17 -0.22
N GLY A 477 13.98 -15.89 1.06
CA GLY A 477 14.58 -14.73 1.69
C GLY A 477 14.42 -14.73 3.18
N TRP A 478 14.95 -13.67 3.78
CA TRP A 478 14.72 -13.35 5.17
C TRP A 478 14.90 -11.84 5.29
N GLY A 479 14.05 -11.16 6.05
CA GLY A 479 14.08 -9.71 6.08
C GLY A 479 13.21 -9.09 7.15
N ASP A 480 13.49 -7.85 7.51
CA ASP A 480 12.84 -7.20 8.64
C ASP A 480 12.66 -5.70 8.44
N SER A 481 11.86 -5.10 9.31
CA SER A 481 11.73 -3.65 9.42
C SER A 481 12.91 -3.06 10.20
N VAL A 482 13.54 -2.03 9.65
CA VAL A 482 14.76 -1.41 10.17
C VAL A 482 14.62 0.10 10.15
N VAL A 483 14.88 0.75 11.29
CA VAL A 483 14.98 2.22 11.38
C VAL A 483 16.43 2.63 11.18
N VAL A 484 16.65 3.69 10.40
CA VAL A 484 17.97 4.32 10.28
C VAL A 484 18.13 5.35 11.41
N ARG A 485 19.05 5.11 12.36
CA ARG A 485 19.39 6.04 13.45
C ARG A 485 20.68 6.79 13.13
N ASN A 486 20.96 7.90 13.82
CA ASN A 486 22.25 8.60 13.69
C ASN A 486 23.50 7.71 13.86
N HIS A 487 23.40 6.65 14.66
CA HIS A 487 24.48 5.74 14.98
C HIS A 487 24.47 4.43 14.16
N GLY A 488 23.51 4.27 13.24
CA GLY A 488 23.42 3.09 12.38
C GLY A 488 22.01 2.52 12.27
N ALA A 489 21.90 1.27 11.82
CA ALA A 489 20.63 0.59 11.67
C ALA A 489 20.12 0.01 13.00
N GLU A 490 18.83 0.19 13.26
CA GLU A 490 18.11 -0.42 14.37
C GLU A 490 17.03 -1.37 13.83
N ARG A 491 17.21 -2.68 14.04
CA ARG A 491 16.21 -3.69 13.70
C ARG A 491 15.03 -3.63 14.67
N LEU A 492 13.80 -3.56 14.14
CA LEU A 492 12.58 -3.50 14.95
C LEU A 492 12.09 -4.87 15.41
N GLY A 493 12.32 -5.91 14.61
CA GLY A 493 11.93 -7.28 14.94
C GLY A 493 12.85 -7.93 15.97
N THR A 494 12.27 -8.81 16.77
CA THR A 494 12.95 -9.51 17.87
C THR A 494 13.19 -10.99 17.57
N ARG A 495 12.52 -11.54 16.55
CA ARG A 495 12.64 -12.95 16.18
C ARG A 495 14.08 -13.35 15.82
N PRO A 496 14.50 -14.58 16.12
CA PRO A 496 15.83 -15.05 15.71
C PRO A 496 15.92 -15.23 14.19
N LYS A 497 17.14 -15.15 13.67
CA LYS A 497 17.45 -15.62 12.31
C LYS A 497 17.43 -17.14 12.32
N GLN A 498 16.30 -17.72 11.91
CA GLN A 498 16.06 -19.16 11.96
C GLN A 498 15.28 -19.64 10.74
N LEU A 499 15.65 -20.80 10.22
CA LEU A 499 14.81 -21.59 9.31
C LEU A 499 14.05 -22.61 10.18
N TYR A 500 12.72 -22.55 10.14
CA TYR A 500 11.89 -23.44 10.93
C TYR A 500 11.57 -24.71 10.13
N GLU A 501 11.95 -25.87 10.66
CA GLU A 501 11.61 -27.19 10.13
C GLU A 501 10.35 -27.69 10.87
N LEU A 502 9.18 -27.58 10.24
CA LEU A 502 7.87 -27.81 10.85
C LEU A 502 7.45 -29.27 10.67
N VAL A 503 7.56 -30.07 11.73
CA VAL A 503 7.37 -31.53 11.72
C VAL A 503 5.95 -31.94 12.08
#